data_AF-A0A2S1YFU6-F1
#
_entry.id   AF-A0A2S1YFU6-F1
#
_cell.length_a   1.000
_cell.length_b   1.000
_cell.length_c   1.000
_cell.angle_alpha   90.00
_cell.angle_beta   90.00
_cell.angle_gamma   90.00
#
_symmetry.space_group_name_H-M   'P 1'
#
loop_
_entity.id
_entity.type
_entity.pdbx_description
1 polymer ?
#
loop_
_entity_poly.entity_id
_entity_poly.type
_entity_poly.pdbx_seq_one_letter_code
_entity_poly.pdbx_strand_id
1 'polypeptide(L)' 'MTTIKINERTKSGKAFMAMFEAFFKGVDGIEVVETDSKKTEKEESFYSPEFIEKIKKAEANIKKGKTTRLNPEDIWGSIL' A
#
# COMPACT_ATOMS: atom_id res chain seq x y z
N MET A 1 30.07 9.05 19.18
CA MET A 1 29.00 8.54 18.32
C MET A 1 27.73 9.30 18.64
N THR A 2 27.14 9.98 17.67
CA THR A 2 25.95 10.81 17.86
C THR A 2 24.84 10.25 16.98
N THR A 3 23.70 9.92 17.56
CA THR A 3 22.58 9.32 16.83
C THR A 3 21.45 10.35 16.69
N ILE A 4 20.99 10.55 15.46
CA ILE A 4 19.83 11.40 15.17
C ILE A 4 18.64 10.47 14.92
N LYS A 5 17.54 10.68 15.65
CA LYS A 5 16.30 9.92 15.48
C LYS A 5 15.43 10.58 14.43
N ILE A 6 15.10 9.85 13.37
CA ILE A 6 14.30 10.35 12.25
C ILE A 6 13.07 9.47 12.10
N ASN A 7 11.91 10.08 11.89
CA ASN A 7 10.67 9.35 11.62
C ASN A 7 10.31 9.40 10.13
N GLU A 8 10.59 8.30 9.42
CA GLU A 8 10.31 8.14 7.98
C GLU A 8 8.83 8.26 7.58
N ARG A 9 7.89 8.22 8.54
CA ARG A 9 6.46 8.39 8.25
C ARG A 9 6.05 9.86 8.12
N THR A 10 6.89 10.78 8.58
CA THR A 10 6.63 12.23 8.51
C THR A 10 7.17 12.83 7.21
N LYS A 11 6.59 13.94 6.74
CA LYS A 11 7.08 14.64 5.52
C LYS A 11 8.56 15.02 5.64
N SER A 12 8.95 15.57 6.79
CA SER A 12 10.32 15.98 7.05
C SER A 12 11.28 14.80 7.13
N GLY A 13 10.86 13.67 7.73
CA GLY A 13 11.68 12.46 7.77
C GLY A 13 11.90 11.83 6.39
N LYS A 14 10.87 11.78 5.54
CA LYS A 14 11.03 11.33 4.14
C LYS A 14 11.97 12.23 3.35
N ALA A 15 11.83 13.54 3.49
CA ALA A 15 12.70 14.50 2.81
C ALA A 15 14.17 14.35 3.26
N PHE A 16 14.39 14.16 4.55
CA PHE A 16 15.73 13.92 5.08
C PHE A 16 16.32 12.60 4.57
N MET A 17 15.55 11.50 4.55
CA MET A 17 16.04 10.21 4.01
C MET A 17 16.39 10.31 2.52
N ALA A 18 15.59 11.01 1.72
CA ALA A 18 15.89 11.22 0.30
C ALA A 18 17.19 12.03 0.10
N MET A 19 17.39 13.08 0.91
CA MET A 19 18.65 13.84 0.93
C MET A 19 19.82 12.96 1.41
N PHE A 20 19.59 12.16 2.44
CA PHE A 20 20.59 11.24 2.98
C PHE A 20 21.06 10.24 1.93
N GLU A 21 20.14 9.57 1.26
CA GLU A 21 20.44 8.61 0.19
C GLU A 21 21.19 9.25 -1.00
N ALA A 22 20.87 10.50 -1.34
CA ALA A 22 21.49 11.19 -2.47
C ALA A 22 22.92 11.69 -2.19
N PHE A 23 23.19 12.16 -0.97
CA PHE A 23 24.43 12.89 -0.66
C PHE A 23 25.36 12.17 0.32
N PHE A 24 24.84 11.29 1.16
CA PHE A 24 25.58 10.72 2.29
C PHE A 24 25.69 9.19 2.22
N LYS A 25 25.08 8.55 1.21
CA LYS A 25 25.19 7.11 0.97
C LYS A 25 26.63 6.73 0.61
N GLY A 26 27.30 5.99 1.49
CA GLY A 26 28.66 5.50 1.29
C GLY A 26 29.77 6.44 1.78
N VAL A 27 29.43 7.48 2.55
CA VAL A 27 30.43 8.32 3.22
C VAL A 27 30.91 7.63 4.50
N ASP A 28 32.22 7.47 4.65
CA ASP A 28 32.83 6.93 5.87
C ASP A 28 32.49 7.83 7.07
N GLY A 29 31.75 7.28 8.04
CA GLY A 29 31.39 7.96 9.29
C GLY A 29 29.89 8.14 9.54
N ILE A 30 29.02 7.76 8.60
CA ILE A 30 27.56 7.76 8.83
C ILE A 30 26.98 6.39 8.55
N GLU A 31 26.33 5.81 9.56
CA GLU A 31 25.64 4.53 9.49
C GLU A 31 24.14 4.71 9.72
N VAL A 32 23.32 4.06 8.89
CA VAL A 32 21.88 3.98 9.10
C VAL A 32 21.59 2.80 10.01
N VAL A 33 21.19 3.10 11.24
CA VAL A 33 20.74 2.09 12.20
C VAL A 33 19.21 2.03 12.16
N GLU A 34 18.67 1.09 11.39
CA GLU A 34 17.23 0.82 11.37
C GLU A 34 16.85 0.13 12.68
N THR A 35 16.19 0.84 13.59
CA THR A 35 15.55 0.21 14.75
C THR A 35 14.24 -0.43 14.28
N ASP A 36 14.16 -1.76 14.30
CA ASP A 36 13.06 -2.75 14.14
C ASP A 36 11.60 -2.24 14.13
N SER A 37 11.32 -1.16 13.43
CA SER A 37 9.99 -0.86 12.95
C SER A 37 9.85 -1.76 11.75
N LYS A 38 9.19 -2.91 11.94
CA LYS A 38 8.71 -3.77 10.86
C LYS A 38 8.33 -2.86 9.69
N LYS A 39 9.22 -2.74 8.69
CA LYS A 39 8.82 -2.23 7.40
C LYS A 39 7.66 -3.13 7.08
N THR A 40 6.47 -2.56 6.92
CA THR A 40 5.34 -3.33 6.44
C THR A 40 5.74 -3.70 5.02
N GLU A 41 6.53 -4.76 4.87
CA GLU A 41 6.72 -5.49 3.64
C GLU A 41 5.32 -5.63 3.09
N LYS A 42 5.12 -5.09 1.88
CA LYS A 42 3.82 -5.01 1.19
C LYS A 42 2.94 -6.13 1.69
N GLU A 43 1.98 -5.80 2.54
CA GLU A 43 1.22 -6.80 3.29
C GLU A 43 0.86 -7.90 2.30
N GLU A 44 1.40 -9.11 2.52
CA GLU A 44 0.96 -10.26 1.75
C GLU A 44 -0.55 -10.26 1.92
N SER A 45 -1.25 -9.98 0.82
CA SER A 45 -2.68 -9.83 0.86
C SER A 45 -3.24 -11.09 1.51
N PHE A 46 -3.99 -10.94 2.60
CA PHE A 46 -4.71 -12.05 3.23
C PHE A 46 -5.60 -12.81 2.23
N TYR A 47 -5.95 -12.15 1.12
CA TYR A 47 -6.73 -12.73 0.03
C TYR A 47 -5.86 -13.34 -1.06
N SER A 48 -6.36 -14.44 -1.63
CA SER A 48 -5.73 -15.07 -2.79
C SER A 48 -5.63 -14.10 -3.98
N PRO A 49 -4.61 -14.24 -4.84
CA PRO A 49 -4.50 -13.44 -6.06
C PRO A 49 -5.76 -13.47 -6.92
N GLU A 50 -6.41 -14.63 -7.03
CA GLU A 50 -7.66 -14.82 -7.76
C GLU A 50 -8.80 -13.96 -7.21
N PHE A 51 -8.91 -13.85 -5.87
CA PHE A 51 -9.91 -13.01 -5.24
C PHE A 51 -9.68 -11.53 -5.59
N ILE A 52 -8.43 -11.07 -5.50
CA ILE A 52 -8.06 -9.68 -5.83
C ILE A 52 -8.41 -9.36 -7.29
N GLU A 53 -8.09 -10.27 -8.21
CA GLU A 53 -8.42 -10.11 -9.64
C GLU A 53 -9.94 -10.06 -9.87
N LYS A 54 -10.70 -10.91 -9.19
CA LYS A 54 -12.17 -10.90 -9.27
C LYS A 54 -12.75 -9.57 -8.81
N ILE A 55 -12.23 -9.00 -7.71
CA ILE A 55 -12.66 -7.69 -7.20
C ILE A 55 -12.30 -6.57 -8.18
N LYS A 56 -11.08 -6.54 -8.70
CA LYS A 56 -10.66 -5.53 -9.70
C LYS A 56 -11.53 -5.58 -10.96
N LYS A 57 -11.87 -6.79 -11.42
CA LYS A 57 -12.78 -6.98 -12.57
C LYS A 57 -14.19 -6.46 -12.27
N ALA A 58 -14.70 -6.72 -11.07
CA ALA A 58 -16.00 -6.19 -10.63
C ALA A 58 -16.00 -4.65 -10.58
N GLU A 59 -14.96 -4.04 -10.02
CA GLU A 59 -14.79 -2.58 -9.99
C GLU A 59 -14.80 -1.97 -11.40
N ALA A 60 -14.07 -2.57 -12.34
CA ALA A 60 -14.05 -2.13 -13.73
C ALA A 60 -15.41 -2.27 -14.42
N ASN A 61 -16.17 -3.33 -14.11
CA ASN A 61 -17.53 -3.51 -14.64
C ASN A 61 -18.49 -2.44 -14.09
N ILE A 62 -18.41 -2.11 -12.81
CA ILE A 62 -19.22 -1.06 -12.17
C ILE A 62 -18.94 0.30 -12.85
N LYS A 63 -17.67 0.65 -13.04
CA LYS A 63 -17.28 1.90 -13.73
C LYS A 63 -17.80 1.97 -15.17
N LYS A 64 -17.95 0.81 -15.83
CA LYS A 64 -18.49 0.69 -17.20
C LYS A 64 -20.01 0.54 -17.24
N GLY A 65 -20.71 0.58 -16.10
CA GLY A 65 -22.16 0.37 -16.02
C GLY A 65 -22.61 -1.06 -16.35
N LYS A 66 -21.70 -2.03 -16.35
CA LYS A 66 -22.01 -3.47 -16.56
C LYS A 66 -22.47 -4.09 -15.26
N THR A 67 -23.60 -3.62 -14.74
CA THR A 67 -24.21 -4.08 -13.48
C THR A 67 -25.61 -4.59 -13.71
N THR A 68 -26.04 -5.53 -12.88
CA THR A 68 -27.42 -6.01 -12.86
C THR A 68 -28.18 -5.21 -11.80
N ARG A 69 -29.33 -4.64 -12.17
CA ARG A 69 -30.23 -4.00 -11.22
C ARG A 69 -31.05 -5.08 -10.53
N LEU A 70 -30.93 -5.19 -9.21
CA LEU A 70 -31.68 -6.14 -8.41
C LEU A 70 -32.94 -5.49 -7.87
N ASN A 71 -34.07 -6.20 -7.94
CA ASN A 71 -35.26 -5.88 -7.19
C ASN A 71 -35.09 -6.43 -5.76
N PRO A 72 -35.11 -5.58 -4.71
CA PRO A 72 -35.02 -6.05 -3.34
C PRO A 72 -36.22 -6.89 -2.90
N GLU A 73 -37.38 -6.74 -3.54
CA GLU A 73 -38.59 -7.52 -3.25
C GLU A 73 -38.55 -8.91 -3.90
N ASP A 74 -37.74 -9.08 -4.95
CA ASP A 74 -37.52 -10.36 -5.62
C ASP A 74 -36.08 -10.49 -6.14
N ILE A 75 -35.20 -10.89 -5.22
CA ILE A 75 -33.77 -11.05 -5.50
C ILE A 75 -33.57 -12.18 -6.51
N TRP A 76 -34.30 -13.30 -6.39
CA TRP A 76 -34.11 -14.48 -7.24
C TRP A 76 -34.61 -14.24 -8.66
N GLY A 77 -35.77 -13.59 -8.84
CA GLY A 77 -36.28 -13.19 -10.15
C GLY A 77 -35.43 -12.13 -10.85
N SER A 78 -34.53 -11.46 -10.13
CA SER A 78 -33.57 -10.52 -10.70
C SER A 78 -32.26 -11.16 -11.19
N ILE A 79 -32.06 -12.45 -10.89
CA ILE A 79 -30.81 -13.20 -11.16
C ILE A 79 -31.04 -14.33 -12.19
N LEU A 80 -32.31 -14.70 -12.47
CA LEU A 80 -32.75 -15.63 -13.51
C LEU A 80 -32.94 -14.95 -14.86
#